data_AF-U9TUS7-F1
#
_entry.id   AF-U9TUS7-F1
#
_cell.length_a   1.000
_cell.length_b   1.000
_cell.length_c   1.000
_cell.angle_alpha   90.00
_cell.angle_beta   90.00
_cell.angle_gamma   90.00
#
_symmetry.space_group_name_H-M   'P 1'
#
loop_
_entity.id
_entity.type
_entity.pdbx_description
1 polymer ?
#
loop_
_entity_poly.entity_id
_entity_poly.type
_entity_poly.pdbx_seq_one_letter_code
_entity_poly.pdbx_strand_id
1 'polypeptide(L)'
;AFRIPTNINKLDIKDYLTNIYKLDVVDVRTMVYAAESQINNQRYRPSYKKAIVTLGDDFNYPPRPIEKSRYRKLAGWKSRPIRVLVKQEENYKLKEEKDKQIKERNLDVEKSEGN
;
A
#
# COMPACT_ATOMS: atom_id res chain seq x y z
N ALA A 1 8.92 20.12 -2.02
CA ALA A 1 9.54 20.18 -3.37
C ALA A 1 8.44 20.13 -4.42
N PHE A 2 8.54 20.98 -5.45
CA PHE A 2 7.51 21.19 -6.46
C PHE A 2 7.80 20.37 -7.72
N ARG A 3 6.74 19.92 -8.41
CA ARG A 3 6.83 19.40 -9.78
C ARG A 3 6.50 20.54 -10.73
N ILE A 4 7.39 20.79 -11.67
CA ILE A 4 7.30 21.93 -12.58
C ILE A 4 7.48 21.48 -14.04
N PRO A 5 6.92 22.23 -15.00
CA PRO A 5 7.22 22.06 -16.41
C PRO A 5 8.72 22.12 -16.71
N THR A 6 9.17 21.34 -17.69
CA THR A 6 10.58 21.23 -18.09
C THR A 6 11.14 22.52 -18.69
N ASN A 7 10.28 23.41 -19.19
CA ASN A 7 10.69 24.63 -19.91
C ASN A 7 10.93 25.82 -18.96
N ILE A 8 10.52 25.72 -17.69
CA ILE A 8 10.61 26.82 -16.72
C ILE A 8 12.01 26.91 -16.13
N ASN A 9 12.55 28.13 -16.03
CA ASN A 9 13.85 28.43 -15.46
C ASN A 9 13.79 28.71 -13.95
N LYS A 10 14.96 28.73 -13.27
CA LYS A 10 15.08 29.04 -11.84
C LYS A 10 14.59 30.45 -11.48
N LEU A 11 14.90 31.43 -12.33
CA LEU A 11 14.48 32.82 -12.15
C LEU A 11 12.95 32.92 -12.19
N ASP A 12 12.32 32.28 -13.17
CA ASP A 12 10.87 32.26 -13.30
C ASP A 12 10.19 31.60 -12.09
N ILE A 13 10.77 30.52 -11.54
CA ILE A 13 10.24 29.86 -10.34
C ILE A 13 10.30 30.82 -9.14
N LYS A 14 11.43 31.51 -8.96
CA LYS A 14 11.59 32.47 -7.87
C LYS A 14 10.57 33.60 -8.00
N ASP A 15 10.50 34.20 -9.19
CA ASP A 15 9.58 35.30 -9.49
C ASP A 15 8.11 34.88 -9.30
N TYR A 16 7.73 33.70 -9.79
CA TYR A 16 6.38 33.16 -9.64
C TYR A 16 5.99 32.94 -8.17
N LEU A 17 6.87 32.35 -7.36
CA LEU A 17 6.60 32.10 -5.95
C LEU A 17 6.56 33.39 -5.13
N THR A 18 7.42 34.35 -5.44
CA THR A 18 7.45 35.65 -4.76
C THR A 18 6.30 36.55 -5.18
N ASN A 19 5.93 36.59 -6.45
CA ASN A 19 4.88 37.50 -6.94
C ASN A 19 3.47 36.97 -6.69
N ILE A 20 3.23 35.67 -6.90
CA ILE A 20 1.90 35.07 -6.78
C ILE A 20 1.62 34.61 -5.36
N TYR A 21 2.54 33.84 -4.78
CA TYR A 21 2.36 33.23 -3.46
C TYR A 21 2.94 34.07 -2.32
N LYS A 22 3.62 35.19 -2.63
CA LYS A 22 4.26 36.08 -1.65
C LYS A 22 5.21 35.33 -0.70
N LEU A 23 5.91 34.32 -1.23
CA LEU A 23 6.89 33.55 -0.48
C LEU A 23 8.28 34.17 -0.60
N ASP A 24 8.98 34.24 0.53
CA ASP A 24 10.40 34.59 0.55
C ASP A 24 11.26 33.37 0.21
N VAL A 25 11.95 33.46 -0.92
CA VAL A 25 12.71 32.36 -1.52
C VAL A 25 14.18 32.73 -1.58
N VAL A 26 14.99 31.98 -0.83
CA VAL A 26 16.44 32.18 -0.72
C VAL A 26 17.17 31.54 -1.91
N ASP A 27 16.93 30.25 -2.15
CA ASP A 27 17.60 29.47 -3.19
C ASP A 27 16.61 28.53 -3.91
N VAL A 28 16.89 28.28 -5.20
CA VAL A 28 16.11 27.37 -6.05
C VAL A 28 17.05 26.39 -6.74
N ARG A 29 16.87 25.11 -6.42
CA ARG A 29 17.60 23.99 -7.03
C ARG A 29 16.65 23.16 -7.88
N THR A 30 17.05 22.87 -9.11
CA THR A 30 16.21 22.13 -10.06
C THR A 30 16.93 20.88 -10.53
N MET A 31 16.18 19.80 -10.68
CA MET A 31 16.67 18.54 -11.24
C MET A 31 15.66 18.05 -12.30
N VAL A 32 16.16 17.59 -13.44
CA VAL A 32 15.34 16.98 -14.49
C VAL A 32 15.36 15.47 -14.29
N TYR A 33 14.18 14.88 -14.10
CA TYR A 33 13.99 13.44 -14.02
C TYR A 33 13.62 12.92 -15.41
N ALA A 34 14.45 12.03 -15.93
CA ALA A 34 14.24 11.39 -17.23
C ALA A 34 12.98 10.52 -17.22
N ALA A 35 12.41 10.31 -18.40
CA ALA A 35 11.32 9.38 -18.57
C ALA A 35 11.84 7.95 -18.39
N GLU A 36 11.11 7.14 -17.63
CA GLU A 36 11.39 5.72 -17.48
C GLU A 36 10.42 4.93 -18.36
N SER A 37 10.95 4.25 -19.38
CA SER A 37 10.19 3.28 -20.17
C SER A 37 10.43 1.89 -19.60
N GLN A 38 9.39 1.24 -19.10
CA GLN A 38 9.49 -0.17 -18.69
C GLN A 38 9.39 -1.06 -19.93
N ILE A 39 10.42 -1.89 -20.13
CA ILE A 39 10.61 -2.78 -21.29
C ILE A 39 9.38 -3.68 -21.58
N ASN A 40 8.55 -3.95 -20.56
CA ASN A 40 7.37 -4.83 -20.65
C ASN A 40 6.03 -4.06 -20.71
N ASN A 41 6.00 -2.96 -21.45
CA ASN A 41 4.80 -2.42 -22.12
C ASN A 41 3.55 -2.09 -21.26
N GLN A 42 3.69 -1.62 -20.00
CA GLN A 42 2.49 -1.21 -19.25
C GLN A 42 2.51 0.16 -18.57
N ARG A 43 3.64 0.81 -18.31
CA ARG A 43 3.62 2.16 -17.71
C ARG A 43 4.80 3.01 -18.18
N TYR A 44 4.54 3.89 -19.14
CA TYR A 44 5.43 5.01 -19.44
C TYR A 44 5.33 6.06 -18.33
N ARG A 45 6.46 6.40 -17.71
CA ARG A 45 6.53 7.53 -16.78
C ARG A 45 7.08 8.74 -17.51
N PRO A 46 6.31 9.82 -17.71
CA PRO A 46 6.81 11.00 -18.39
C PRO A 46 7.89 11.68 -17.57
N SER A 47 8.85 12.27 -18.27
CA SER A 47 9.87 13.11 -17.65
C SER A 47 9.21 14.30 -16.93
N TYR A 48 9.89 14.79 -15.90
CA TYR A 48 9.45 16.00 -15.21
C TYR A 48 10.62 16.71 -14.57
N LYS A 49 10.49 18.02 -14.37
CA LYS A 49 11.46 18.79 -13.61
C LYS A 49 10.96 18.95 -12.17
N LYS A 50 11.85 18.75 -11.20
CA LYS A 50 11.58 18.91 -9.78
C LYS A 50 12.34 20.13 -9.28
N ALA A 51 11.66 21.00 -8.55
CA ALA A 51 12.24 22.16 -7.90
C ALA A 51 12.27 21.95 -6.38
N ILE A 52 13.46 22.09 -5.81
CA ILE A 52 13.71 22.17 -4.38
C ILE A 52 13.95 23.65 -4.09
N VAL A 53 13.13 24.22 -3.22
CA VAL A 53 13.12 25.64 -2.90
C VAL A 53 13.47 25.76 -1.43
N THR A 54 14.46 26.60 -1.13
CA THR A 54 14.83 26.97 0.23
C THR A 54 14.06 28.23 0.60
N LEU A 55 13.20 28.12 1.60
CA LEU A 55 12.42 29.24 2.13
C LEU A 55 13.22 29.93 3.25
N GLY A 56 12.90 31.20 3.52
CA GLY A 56 13.43 31.90 4.71
C GLY A 56 12.84 31.34 6.01
N ASP A 57 11.58 30.93 5.98
CA ASP A 57 10.85 30.39 7.12
C ASP A 57 10.75 28.86 7.09
N ASP A 58 10.66 28.26 8.28
CA ASP A 58 10.42 26.83 8.42
C ASP A 58 8.97 26.46 8.05
N PHE A 59 8.82 25.44 7.21
CA PHE A 59 7.52 24.94 6.78
C PHE A 59 7.37 23.45 7.09
N ASN A 60 6.33 23.09 7.82
CA ASN A 60 5.95 21.71 8.10
C ASN A 60 4.59 21.38 7.47
N TYR A 61 4.55 20.28 6.70
CA TYR A 61 3.29 19.77 6.20
C TYR A 61 2.39 19.33 7.36
N PRO A 62 1.07 19.53 7.25
CA PRO A 62 0.15 19.01 8.24
C PRO A 62 0.27 17.49 8.35
N PRO A 63 0.02 16.92 9.54
CA PRO A 63 0.04 15.47 9.71
C PRO A 63 -0.93 14.81 8.74
N ARG A 64 -0.57 13.62 8.25
CA ARG A 64 -1.46 12.86 7.39
C ARG A 64 -2.77 12.62 8.13
N PRO A 65 -3.92 12.77 7.44
CA PRO A 65 -5.19 12.45 8.06
C PRO A 65 -5.17 10.97 8.48
N ILE A 66 -5.63 10.69 9.69
CA ILE A 66 -5.82 9.31 10.17
C ILE A 66 -6.71 8.62 9.15
N GLU A 67 -6.26 7.49 8.61
CA GLU A 67 -7.03 6.70 7.66
C GLU A 67 -8.32 6.23 8.34
N LYS A 68 -9.39 7.04 8.29
CA LYS A 68 -10.75 6.54 8.46
C LYS A 68 -10.92 5.56 7.33
N SER A 69 -10.75 4.28 7.65
CA SER A 69 -10.61 3.18 6.71
C SER A 69 -11.54 3.36 5.51
N ARG A 70 -10.99 3.92 4.43
CA ARG A 70 -11.63 3.86 3.12
C ARG A 70 -11.36 2.47 2.59
N TYR A 71 -11.83 1.45 3.31
CA TYR A 71 -12.14 0.19 2.67
C TYR A 71 -13.23 0.55 1.67
N ARG A 72 -12.83 0.97 0.46
CA ARG A 72 -13.64 0.70 -0.72
C ARG A 72 -13.75 -0.81 -0.68
N LYS A 73 -14.82 -1.32 -0.06
CA LYS A 73 -15.13 -2.74 -0.08
C LYS A 73 -15.06 -3.08 -1.56
N LEU A 74 -14.09 -3.92 -1.95
CA LEU A 74 -14.03 -4.43 -3.31
C LEU A 74 -15.44 -4.93 -3.62
N ALA A 75 -16.04 -4.42 -4.70
CA ALA A 75 -17.42 -4.76 -5.04
C ALA A 75 -17.54 -6.29 -5.11
N GLY A 76 -18.32 -6.88 -4.21
CA GLY A 76 -18.50 -8.34 -4.11
C GLY A 76 -17.96 -9.00 -2.84
N TRP A 77 -17.12 -8.33 -2.04
CA TRP A 77 -16.67 -8.90 -0.76
C TRP A 77 -17.72 -8.66 0.35
N LYS A 78 -18.73 -9.53 0.43
CA LYS A 78 -19.59 -9.62 1.62
C LYS A 78 -18.83 -10.42 2.68
N SER A 79 -18.71 -9.91 3.91
CA SER A 79 -18.26 -10.71 5.05
C SER A 79 -19.10 -11.98 5.10
N ARG A 80 -18.45 -13.15 5.16
CA ARG A 80 -19.20 -14.42 5.23
C ARG A 80 -20.12 -14.36 6.46
N PRO A 81 -21.40 -14.74 6.34
CA PRO A 81 -22.31 -14.72 7.48
C PRO A 81 -21.75 -15.66 8.57
N ILE A 82 -21.82 -15.22 9.82
CA ILE A 82 -21.21 -15.88 11.00
C ILE A 82 -21.53 -17.39 11.06
N ARG A 83 -22.74 -17.79 10.65
CA ARG A 83 -23.16 -19.21 10.58
C ARG A 83 -22.23 -20.10 9.73
N VAL A 84 -21.60 -19.56 8.69
CA VAL A 84 -20.68 -20.31 7.83
C VAL A 84 -19.34 -20.57 8.54
N LEU A 85 -18.90 -19.65 9.40
CA LEU A 85 -17.68 -19.83 10.20
C LEU A 85 -17.90 -20.87 11.31
N VAL A 86 -19.03 -20.79 12.03
CA VAL A 86 -19.38 -21.75 13.09
C VAL A 86 -19.46 -23.18 12.54
N LYS A 87 -20.12 -23.37 11.39
CA LYS A 87 -20.22 -24.69 10.75
C LYS A 87 -18.86 -25.24 10.29
N GLN A 88 -17.91 -24.38 9.93
CA GLN A 88 -16.56 -24.81 9.57
C GLN A 88 -15.80 -25.31 10.80
N GLU A 89 -15.86 -24.58 11.91
CA GLU A 89 -15.23 -24.99 13.19
C GLU A 89 -15.78 -26.33 13.68
N GLU A 90 -17.10 -26.52 13.62
CA GLU A 90 -17.75 -27.80 13.95
C GLU A 90 -17.25 -28.93 13.05
N ASN A 91 -17.16 -28.69 11.73
CA ASN A 91 -16.64 -29.69 10.79
C ASN A 91 -15.17 -30.04 11.03
N TYR A 92 -14.34 -29.07 11.42
CA TYR A 92 -12.94 -29.33 11.77
C TYR A 92 -12.83 -30.19 13.03
N LYS A 93 -13.61 -29.88 14.08
CA LYS A 93 -13.67 -30.69 15.31
C LYS A 93 -14.13 -32.12 15.03
N LEU A 94 -15.18 -32.29 14.23
CA LEU A 94 -15.69 -33.61 13.83
C LEU A 94 -14.66 -34.42 13.03
N LYS A 95 -13.82 -33.75 12.22
CA LYS A 95 -12.75 -34.41 11.49
C LYS A 95 -11.64 -34.90 12.43
N GLU A 96 -11.22 -34.06 13.37
CA GLU A 96 -10.22 -34.43 14.38
C GLU A 96 -10.68 -35.60 15.25
N GLU A 97 -11.96 -35.63 15.65
CA GLU A 97 -12.53 -36.74 16.42
C GLU A 97 -12.56 -38.06 15.63
N LYS A 98 -12.92 -38.00 14.34
CA LYS A 98 -12.87 -39.18 13.46
C LYS A 98 -11.46 -39.70 13.27
N ASP A 99 -10.49 -38.80 13.07
CA ASP A 99 -9.09 -39.17 12.89
C ASP A 99 -8.52 -39.83 14.16
N LYS A 100 -8.95 -39.40 15.35
CA LYS A 100 -8.61 -40.06 16.64
C LYS A 100 -9.20 -41.48 16.73
N GLN A 101 -10.49 -41.64 16.41
CA GLN A 101 -11.15 -42.96 16.44
C GLN A 101 -10.52 -43.95 15.45
N ILE A 102 -10.09 -43.48 14.27
CA ILE A 102 -9.40 -44.32 13.28
C ILE A 102 -8.05 -44.79 13.82
N LYS A 103 -7.29 -43.91 14.48
CA LYS A 103 -6.02 -44.28 15.11
C LYS A 103 -6.19 -45.29 16.23
N GLU A 104 -7.20 -45.12 17.09
CA GLU A 104 -7.50 -46.05 18.18
C GLU A 104 -7.88 -47.44 17.64
N ARG A 105 -8.76 -47.51 16.62
CA ARG A 105 -9.12 -48.78 15.98
C ARG A 105 -7.92 -49.48 15.35
N ASN A 106 -7.03 -48.74 14.69
CA ASN A 106 -5.83 -49.33 14.09
C ASN A 106 -4.86 -49.88 15.17
N LEU A 107 -4.72 -49.19 16.31
CA LEU A 107 -3.93 -49.67 17.45
C LEU A 107 -4.51 -50.94 18.10
N ASP A 108 -5.84 -51.09 18.13
CA ASP A 108 -6.49 -52.27 18.68
C ASP A 108 -6.37 -53.49 17.75
N VAL A 109 -6.40 -53.27 16.42
CA VAL A 109 -6.14 -54.32 15.42
C VAL A 109 -4.69 -54.81 15.52
N GLU A 110 -3.71 -53.91 15.61
CA GLU A 110 -2.29 -54.26 15.77
C GLU A 110 -1.99 -55.05 17.05
N LYS A 111 -2.73 -54.82 18.14
CA LYS A 111 -2.61 -55.59 19.39
C LYS A 111 -3.24 -56.99 19.32
N SER A 112 -4.21 -57.19 18.42
CA SER A 112 -4.91 -58.48 18.25
C SER A 112 -4.16 -59.45 17.34
N GLU A 113 -3.29 -58.96 16.46
CA GLU A 113 -2.47 -59.77 15.54
C GLU A 113 -1.10 -60.17 16.15
N GLY A 114 -0.77 -59.64 17.34
CA GLY A 114 0.50 -59.87 18.04
C GLY A 114 0.48 -60.86 19.21
N ASN A 115 -0.62 -61.62 19.39
CA ASN A 115 -0.75 -62.70 20.38
C ASN A 115 -1.02 -64.05 19.71
#